data_AF-A0A9C9GFA3-F1
#
_entry.id   AF-A0A9C9GFA3-F1
#
_cell.length_a   1.000
_cell.length_b   1.000
_cell.length_c   1.000
_cell.angle_alpha   90.00
_cell.angle_beta   90.00
_cell.angle_gamma   90.00
#
_symmetry.space_group_name_H-M   'P 1'
#
loop_
_entity.id
_entity.type
_entity.pdbx_description
1 polymer ?
#
loop_
_entity_poly.entity_id
_entity_poly.type
_entity_poly.pdbx_seq_one_letter_code
_entity_poly.pdbx_strand_id
1 'polypeptide(L)'
;MYLFVLVLNKTELLEDILEKLVEVGITGATIIDSTGMGRALADIDNDTLLAGIRSIFQYSRPSNKTIFSVIDSLDKKDCAAAAIKEVLGDMSKPGVGIMFTIPLEDVIGLNHI
;
A
#
# COMPACT_ATOMS: atom_id res chain seq x y z
N MET A 1 7.29 18.67 -0.15
CA MET A 1 7.58 17.24 0.02
C MET A 1 6.39 16.56 0.64
N TYR A 2 6.18 15.29 0.31
CA TYR A 2 5.06 14.49 0.78
C TYR A 2 5.53 13.07 1.09
N LEU A 3 4.94 12.45 2.09
CA LEU A 3 5.02 11.02 2.29
C LEU A 3 3.96 10.36 1.41
N PHE A 4 4.39 9.70 0.35
CA PHE A 4 3.57 8.79 -0.42
C PHE A 4 3.40 7.48 0.34
N VAL A 5 2.15 7.04 0.47
CA VAL A 5 1.79 5.77 1.10
C VAL A 5 0.95 4.95 0.14
N LEU A 6 1.37 3.72 -0.13
CA LEU A 6 0.57 2.69 -0.80
C LEU A 6 0.35 1.53 0.17
N VAL A 7 -0.92 1.19 0.42
CA VAL A 7 -1.30 -0.06 1.07
C VAL A 7 -1.69 -1.04 -0.03
N LEU A 8 -0.87 -2.06 -0.24
CA LEU A 8 -1.03 -3.08 -1.26
C LEU A 8 -1.61 -4.36 -0.63
N ASN A 9 -2.78 -4.76 -1.12
CA ASN A 9 -3.42 -6.01 -0.69
C ASN A 9 -2.96 -7.21 -1.53
N LYS A 10 -2.73 -7.00 -2.83
CA LYS A 10 -2.24 -8.02 -3.78
C LYS A 10 -0.71 -8.06 -3.76
N THR A 11 -0.15 -8.68 -2.73
CA THR A 11 1.31 -8.68 -2.51
C THR A 11 2.12 -9.38 -3.59
N GLU A 12 1.47 -10.25 -4.38
CA GLU A 12 2.06 -10.87 -5.56
C GLU A 12 2.47 -9.86 -6.64
N LEU A 13 1.88 -8.66 -6.64
CA LEU A 13 2.20 -7.57 -7.57
C LEU A 13 3.26 -6.61 -7.02
N LEU A 14 3.87 -6.91 -5.87
CA LEU A 14 4.80 -5.99 -5.21
C LEU A 14 5.99 -5.62 -6.13
N GLU A 15 6.57 -6.60 -6.80
CA GLU A 15 7.74 -6.39 -7.67
C GLU A 15 7.40 -5.44 -8.82
N ASP A 16 6.34 -5.74 -9.59
CA ASP A 16 5.82 -4.89 -10.68
C ASP A 16 5.55 -3.45 -10.22
N ILE A 17 5.01 -3.29 -9.00
CA ILE A 17 4.73 -1.97 -8.42
C ILE A 17 6.01 -1.21 -8.12
N LEU A 18 7.03 -1.87 -7.57
CA LEU A 18 8.31 -1.23 -7.28
C LEU A 18 9.04 -0.83 -8.56
N GLU A 19 9.01 -1.68 -9.59
CA GLU A 19 9.55 -1.34 -10.91
C GLU A 19 8.88 -0.10 -11.50
N LYS A 20 7.55 -0.04 -11.48
CA LYS A 20 6.77 1.13 -11.93
C LYS A 20 7.09 2.40 -11.16
N LEU A 21 7.32 2.30 -9.84
CA LEU A 21 7.74 3.43 -9.02
C LEU A 21 9.12 3.95 -9.43
N VAL A 22 10.07 3.04 -9.71
CA VAL A 22 11.41 3.41 -10.20
C VAL A 22 11.32 4.09 -11.57
N GLU A 23 10.49 3.58 -12.48
CA GLU A 23 10.27 4.19 -13.82
C GLU A 23 9.81 5.65 -13.74
N VAL A 24 8.99 6.00 -12.74
CA VAL A 24 8.50 7.37 -12.53
C VAL A 24 9.40 8.21 -11.60
N GLY A 25 10.61 7.72 -11.31
CA GLY A 25 11.62 8.45 -10.54
C GLY A 25 11.41 8.39 -9.01
N ILE A 26 10.63 7.44 -8.50
CA ILE A 26 10.52 7.14 -7.07
C ILE A 26 11.46 5.97 -6.77
N THR A 27 12.71 6.30 -6.45
CA THR A 27 13.82 5.33 -6.34
C THR A 27 14.11 4.87 -4.91
N GLY A 28 13.51 5.52 -3.91
CA GLY A 28 13.64 5.17 -2.49
C GLY A 28 12.30 4.87 -1.87
N ALA A 29 12.16 3.69 -1.26
CA ALA A 29 10.97 3.32 -0.51
C ALA A 29 11.32 2.40 0.67
N THR A 30 10.50 2.46 1.72
CA THR A 30 10.51 1.50 2.84
C THR A 30 9.24 0.68 2.78
N ILE A 31 9.38 -0.65 2.91
CA ILE A 31 8.26 -1.58 2.81
C ILE A 31 8.11 -2.29 4.16
N ILE A 32 6.90 -2.31 4.69
CA ILE A 32 6.57 -3.07 5.91
C ILE A 32 5.47 -4.08 5.64
N ASP A 33 5.50 -5.19 6.38
CA ASP A 33 4.34 -6.05 6.54
C ASP A 33 3.27 -5.32 7.35
N SER A 34 2.04 -5.33 6.84
CA SER A 34 0.88 -4.73 7.51
C SER A 34 -0.32 -5.67 7.48
N THR A 35 -1.34 -5.38 8.29
CA THR A 35 -2.57 -6.18 8.37
C THR A 35 -3.77 -5.25 8.35
N GLY A 36 -4.73 -5.55 7.48
CA GLY A 36 -5.99 -4.82 7.43
C GLY A 36 -6.91 -5.16 8.61
N MET A 37 -7.75 -4.20 9.01
CA MET A 37 -8.66 -4.34 10.16
C MET A 37 -9.58 -5.56 10.06
N GLY A 38 -10.14 -5.86 8.87
CA GLY A 38 -11.03 -7.02 8.70
C GLY A 38 -10.37 -8.35 9.08
N ARG A 39 -9.06 -8.47 8.84
CA ARG A 39 -8.27 -9.62 9.26
C ARG A 39 -7.98 -9.59 10.76
N ALA A 40 -7.53 -8.43 11.28
CA ALA A 40 -7.26 -8.29 12.71
C ALA A 40 -8.49 -8.67 13.56
N LEU A 41 -9.69 -8.27 13.15
CA LEU A 41 -10.95 -8.64 13.80
C LEU A 41 -11.25 -10.14 13.71
N ALA A 42 -10.91 -10.79 12.59
CA ALA A 42 -11.09 -12.24 12.44
C ALA A 42 -10.18 -13.04 13.40
N ASP A 43 -8.96 -12.54 13.65
CA ASP A 43 -7.97 -13.17 14.52
C ASP A 43 -8.21 -12.90 16.03
N ILE A 44 -8.84 -11.77 16.39
CA ILE A 44 -9.14 -11.39 17.79
C ILE A 44 -10.22 -12.30 18.42
N ASP A 45 -11.11 -12.86 17.61
CA ASP A 45 -12.40 -13.29 18.10
C ASP A 45 -12.49 -14.81 18.38
N ASN A 46 -12.73 -15.12 19.66
CA ASN A 46 -13.03 -16.45 20.23
C ASN A 46 -14.55 -16.74 20.31
N ASP A 47 -15.43 -15.75 20.08
CA ASP A 47 -16.87 -15.86 20.31
C ASP A 47 -17.67 -15.47 19.06
N THR A 48 -18.18 -16.49 18.36
CA THR A 48 -19.31 -16.59 17.39
C THR A 48 -19.87 -15.39 16.58
N LEU A 49 -19.78 -14.13 17.00
CA LEU A 49 -20.34 -12.96 16.30
C LEU A 49 -19.63 -12.63 14.98
N LEU A 50 -18.31 -12.89 14.84
CA LEU A 50 -17.56 -12.66 13.59
C LEU A 50 -17.23 -13.96 12.84
N ALA A 51 -17.93 -15.06 13.12
CA ALA A 51 -17.70 -16.35 12.45
C ALA A 51 -17.84 -16.27 10.92
N GLY A 52 -18.75 -15.43 10.41
CA GLY A 52 -18.92 -15.18 8.97
C GLY A 52 -17.78 -14.37 8.34
N ILE A 53 -17.05 -13.57 9.13
CA ILE A 53 -15.86 -12.85 8.69
C ILE A 53 -14.67 -13.82 8.67
N ARG A 54 -14.53 -14.67 9.70
CA ARG A 54 -13.49 -15.71 9.74
C ARG A 54 -13.47 -16.60 8.50
N SER A 55 -14.62 -17.09 8.00
CA SER A 55 -14.64 -17.97 6.82
C SER A 55 -14.14 -17.29 5.53
N ILE A 56 -14.36 -15.99 5.38
CA ILE A 56 -13.86 -15.19 4.25
C ILE A 56 -12.33 -15.03 4.33
N PHE A 57 -11.79 -14.85 5.53
CA PHE A 57 -10.36 -14.57 5.75
C PHE A 57 -9.51 -15.81 6.08
N GLN A 58 -10.12 -16.95 6.43
CA GLN A 58 -9.42 -18.19 6.82
C GLN A 58 -8.62 -18.82 5.68
N TYR A 59 -9.05 -18.64 4.43
CA TYR A 59 -8.36 -19.17 3.24
C TYR A 59 -7.40 -18.16 2.59
N SER A 60 -7.40 -16.92 3.06
CA SER A 60 -6.56 -15.84 2.52
C SER A 60 -5.35 -15.64 3.43
N ARG A 61 -4.19 -16.16 3.01
CA ARG A 61 -2.89 -15.66 3.48
C ARG A 61 -2.31 -14.72 2.42
N PRO A 62 -2.62 -13.42 2.52
CA PRO A 62 -1.53 -12.46 2.42
C PRO A 62 -1.60 -11.45 3.56
N SER A 63 -0.46 -11.21 4.20
CA SER A 63 -0.24 -9.92 4.87
C SER A 63 -0.32 -8.82 3.81
N ASN A 64 -0.82 -7.65 4.16
CA ASN A 64 -0.68 -6.51 3.26
C ASN A 64 0.81 -6.08 3.23
N LYS A 65 1.19 -5.36 2.18
CA LYS A 65 2.46 -4.61 2.14
C LYS A 65 2.14 -3.14 2.16
N THR A 66 2.73 -2.40 3.09
CA THR A 66 2.65 -0.93 3.08
C THR A 66 3.97 -0.36 2.63
N ILE A 67 3.92 0.44 1.59
CA ILE A 67 5.07 1.08 0.95
C ILE A 67 5.04 2.56 1.30
N PHE A 68 6.15 3.05 1.84
CA PHE A 68 6.39 4.43 2.19
C PHE A 68 7.47 5.00 1.29
N SER A 69 7.23 6.16 0.70
CA SER A 69 8.26 6.88 -0.04
C SER A 69 8.13 8.38 0.16
N VAL A 70 9.25 9.08 0.21
CA VAL A 70 9.26 10.55 0.24
C VAL A 70 9.35 11.06 -1.19
N ILE A 71 8.40 11.92 -1.56
CA ILE A 71 8.33 12.55 -2.88
C ILE A 71 8.39 14.08 -2.74
N ASP A 72 8.89 14.76 -3.78
CA ASP A 72 9.07 16.22 -3.79
C ASP A 72 7.77 17.00 -4.04
N SER A 73 6.84 16.43 -4.82
CA SER A 73 5.68 17.11 -5.41
C SER A 73 4.44 16.22 -5.52
N LEU A 74 3.25 16.83 -5.62
CA LEU A 74 2.01 16.10 -5.89
C LEU A 74 1.93 15.58 -7.33
N ASP A 75 2.61 16.25 -8.28
CA ASP A 75 2.73 15.79 -9.66
C ASP A 75 3.42 14.42 -9.71
N LYS A 76 4.47 14.21 -8.91
CA LYS A 76 5.14 12.90 -8.77
C LYS A 76 4.20 11.84 -8.19
N LYS A 77 3.27 12.22 -7.29
CA LYS A 77 2.19 11.34 -6.83
C LYS A 77 1.21 10.99 -7.95
N ASP A 78 0.88 11.91 -8.84
CA ASP A 78 -0.04 11.62 -9.94
C ASP A 78 0.60 10.69 -10.97
N CYS A 79 1.89 10.87 -11.28
CA CYS A 79 2.68 9.93 -12.08
C CYS A 79 2.71 8.53 -11.44
N ALA A 80 3.01 8.45 -10.14
CA ALA A 80 3.01 7.19 -9.40
C ALA A 80 1.64 6.51 -9.42
N ALA A 81 0.57 7.28 -9.17
CA ALA A 81 -0.78 6.76 -9.18
C ALA A 81 -1.21 6.26 -10.56
N ALA A 82 -0.78 6.90 -11.64
CA ALA A 82 -1.02 6.43 -13.00
C ALA A 82 -0.29 5.11 -13.27
N ALA A 83 1.02 5.05 -12.99
CA ALA A 83 1.85 3.87 -13.19
C ALA A 83 1.36 2.66 -12.37
N ILE A 84 0.98 2.88 -11.10
CA ILE A 84 0.43 1.84 -10.23
C ILE A 84 -0.91 1.32 -10.75
N LYS A 85 -1.76 2.19 -11.32
CA LYS A 85 -3.04 1.77 -11.91
C LYS A 85 -2.88 0.91 -13.16
N GLU A 86 -1.75 1.00 -13.88
CA GLU A 86 -1.45 0.08 -14.98
C GLU A 86 -1.32 -1.37 -14.48
N VAL A 87 -0.80 -1.54 -13.26
CA VAL A 87 -0.59 -2.85 -12.63
C VAL A 87 -1.84 -3.32 -11.86
N LEU A 88 -2.42 -2.45 -11.03
CA LEU A 88 -3.54 -2.81 -10.14
C LEU A 88 -4.91 -2.73 -10.81
N GLY A 89 -5.02 -1.98 -11.92
CA GLY A 89 -6.29 -1.69 -12.58
C GLY A 89 -7.17 -0.74 -11.76
N ASP A 90 -8.48 -1.03 -11.74
CA ASP A 90 -9.49 -0.21 -11.07
C ASP A 90 -9.42 -0.34 -9.53
N MET A 91 -8.75 0.63 -8.91
CA MET A 91 -8.59 0.73 -7.46
C MET A 91 -9.85 1.20 -6.70
N SER A 92 -10.96 1.52 -7.39
CA SER A 92 -12.24 1.79 -6.71
C SER A 92 -12.89 0.51 -6.17
N LYS A 93 -12.41 -0.65 -6.61
CA LYS A 93 -12.92 -1.95 -6.18
C LYS A 93 -12.39 -2.34 -4.79
N PRO A 94 -13.22 -3.01 -3.97
CA PRO A 94 -12.77 -3.55 -2.69
C PRO A 94 -11.55 -4.48 -2.85
N GLY A 95 -10.63 -4.42 -1.88
CA GLY A 95 -9.52 -5.37 -1.77
C GLY A 95 -8.34 -5.14 -2.71
N VAL A 96 -8.28 -4.02 -3.45
CA VAL A 96 -7.13 -3.68 -4.31
C VAL A 96 -6.01 -3.00 -3.52
N GLY A 97 -6.36 -1.99 -2.72
CA GLY A 97 -5.42 -1.20 -1.95
C GLY A 97 -5.83 0.27 -1.88
N ILE A 98 -5.06 1.10 -1.17
CA ILE A 98 -5.26 2.55 -1.13
C ILE A 98 -3.93 3.28 -1.31
N MET A 99 -4.00 4.46 -1.93
CA MET A 99 -2.87 5.38 -2.05
C MET A 99 -3.25 6.74 -1.50
N PHE A 100 -2.36 7.35 -0.74
CA PHE A 100 -2.55 8.70 -0.24
C PHE A 100 -1.21 9.37 0.02
N THR A 101 -1.26 10.67 0.27
CA THR A 101 -0.09 11.47 0.62
C THR A 101 -0.32 12.22 1.92
N ILE A 102 0.76 12.42 2.68
CA ILE A 102 0.79 13.26 3.87
C ILE A 102 1.81 14.36 3.63
N PRO A 103 1.48 15.66 3.82
CA PRO A 103 2.47 16.72 3.73
C PRO A 103 3.55 16.54 4.81
N LEU A 104 4.82 16.70 4.42
CA LEU A 104 5.96 16.63 5.34
C LEU A 104 6.50 18.02 5.62
N GLU A 105 6.70 18.33 6.89
CA GLU A 105 7.29 19.61 7.34
C GLU A 105 8.82 19.61 7.20
N ASP A 106 9.48 18.51 7.60
CA ASP A 106 10.93 18.35 7.52
C ASP A 106 11.32 16.89 7.23
N VAL A 107 12.48 16.70 6.60
CA VAL A 107 13.05 15.39 6.26
C VAL A 107 14.57 15.44 6.38
N ILE A 108 15.15 14.55 7.20
CA ILE A 108 16.60 14.45 7.41
C ILE A 108 17.13 13.16 6.80
N GLY A 109 18.29 13.23 6.12
CA GLY A 109 18.99 12.06 5.58
C GLY A 109 18.50 11.59 4.21
N LEU A 110 17.68 12.40 3.53
CA LEU A 110 17.24 12.12 2.16
C LEU A 110 18.29 12.60 1.17
N ASN A 111 19.18 11.68 0.78
CA ASN A 111 20.33 12.02 -0.07
C ASN A 111 20.05 11.87 -1.57
N HIS A 112 18.89 11.34 -1.95
CA HIS A 112 18.51 11.06 -3.35
C HIS A 112 17.00 11.26 -3.54
N ILE A 113 16.58 12.19 -4.41
CA ILE A 113 15.22 12.35 -4.98
C ILE A 113 15.36 12.63 -6.47
#